data_AF-A0A101XTJ9-F1
#
_entry.id   AF-A0A101XTJ9-F1
#
_cell.length_a   1.000
_cell.length_b   1.000
_cell.length_c   1.000
_cell.angle_alpha   90.00
_cell.angle_beta   90.00
_cell.angle_gamma   90.00
#
_symmetry.space_group_name_H-M   'P 1'
#
loop_
_entity.id
_entity.type
_entity.pdbx_description
1 polymer ?
#
loop_
_entity_poly.entity_id
_entity_poly.type
_entity_poly.pdbx_seq_one_letter_code
_entity_poly.pdbx_strand_id
1 'polypeptide(L)'
;MEEAVETAQDVIEYETDEDEKVTAAVIKKALKDLINDLKGNTSDSARRELKNLQVQEKQITALETRIKTSKTALKALVDELGLKIQLKRLGGEGFKAESQELIRQVEGQLASLDPHNKDDKKKISALNKDKSALDARLSRTDHILNSIGGALTEEEARQLILQKLYDVAHDELNRYLNAEKRGLIQIAENLWDKYAVSSREMEHERSETLAVLDGFLRGVGYLA
;
A
#
# COMPACT_ATOMS: atom_id res chain seq x y z
N MET A 1 -8.25 -5.83 11.15
CA MET A 1 -7.39 -6.80 11.86
C MET A 1 -7.17 -6.29 13.26
N GLU A 2 -6.64 -5.08 13.39
CA GLU A 2 -6.51 -4.36 14.67
C GLU A 2 -7.84 -4.29 15.42
N GLU A 3 -8.90 -3.78 14.78
CA GLU A 3 -10.28 -3.76 15.32
C GLU A 3 -10.81 -5.15 15.76
N ALA A 4 -10.49 -6.22 15.01
CA ALA A 4 -10.93 -7.58 15.35
C ALA A 4 -10.11 -8.18 16.51
N VAL A 5 -8.87 -7.76 16.68
CA VAL A 5 -8.00 -8.15 17.79
C VAL A 5 -8.41 -7.40 19.06
N GLU A 6 -8.73 -6.12 18.96
CA GLU A 6 -9.28 -5.29 20.04
C GLU A 6 -10.64 -5.82 20.52
N THR A 7 -11.58 -6.05 19.59
CA THR A 7 -12.89 -6.64 19.92
C THR A 7 -12.74 -8.01 20.60
N ALA A 8 -11.79 -8.82 20.14
CA ALA A 8 -11.54 -10.12 20.74
C ALA A 8 -10.89 -9.99 22.12
N GLN A 9 -9.94 -9.06 22.30
CA GLN A 9 -9.31 -8.76 23.59
C GLN A 9 -10.34 -8.37 24.64
N ASP A 10 -11.29 -7.50 24.29
CA ASP A 10 -12.38 -7.09 25.18
C ASP A 10 -13.28 -8.28 25.54
N VAL A 11 -13.58 -9.16 24.58
CA VAL A 11 -14.44 -10.34 24.79
C VAL A 11 -13.83 -11.37 25.74
N ILE A 12 -12.51 -11.48 25.80
CA ILE A 12 -11.82 -12.39 26.73
C ILE A 12 -11.28 -11.67 27.97
N GLU A 13 -11.59 -10.37 28.14
CA GLU A 13 -11.09 -9.53 29.22
C GLU A 13 -9.56 -9.67 29.41
N TYR A 14 -8.82 -9.72 28.30
CA TYR A 14 -7.38 -9.97 28.34
C TYR A 14 -6.62 -8.72 28.76
N GLU A 15 -6.11 -8.76 30.00
CA GLU A 15 -5.21 -7.75 30.56
C GLU A 15 -3.78 -7.98 30.07
N THR A 16 -3.12 -6.91 29.64
CA THR A 16 -1.73 -6.91 29.20
C THR A 16 -0.82 -6.49 30.35
N ASP A 17 0.28 -7.22 30.55
CA ASP A 17 1.36 -6.77 31.43
C ASP A 17 2.02 -5.48 30.88
N GLU A 18 2.71 -4.71 31.73
CA GLU A 18 3.28 -3.38 31.41
C GLU A 18 4.19 -3.36 30.16
N ASP A 19 4.72 -4.51 29.73
CA ASP A 19 5.57 -4.67 28.55
C ASP A 19 4.99 -5.56 27.43
N GLU A 20 3.76 -6.09 27.58
CA GLU A 20 3.18 -7.00 26.59
C GLU A 20 2.44 -6.24 25.47
N LYS A 21 2.89 -6.43 24.22
CA LYS A 21 2.15 -5.95 23.05
C LYS A 21 1.01 -6.89 22.71
N VAL A 22 -0.21 -6.36 22.69
CA VAL A 22 -1.37 -7.06 22.13
C VAL A 22 -1.12 -7.35 20.65
N THR A 23 -0.98 -8.62 20.31
CA THR A 23 -0.89 -9.07 18.93
C THR A 23 -1.98 -10.09 18.62
N ALA A 24 -2.33 -10.21 17.33
CA ALA A 24 -3.26 -11.22 16.86
C ALA A 24 -2.90 -12.65 17.32
N ALA A 25 -1.60 -12.96 17.41
CA ALA A 25 -1.12 -14.26 17.84
C ALA A 25 -1.37 -14.51 19.34
N VAL A 26 -1.19 -13.48 20.19
CA VAL A 26 -1.43 -13.53 21.63
C VAL A 26 -2.92 -13.72 21.91
N ILE A 27 -3.78 -12.85 21.35
CA ILE A 27 -5.23 -12.91 21.54
C ILE A 27 -5.83 -14.20 20.99
N LYS A 28 -5.35 -14.68 19.83
CA LYS A 28 -5.78 -15.96 19.28
C LYS A 28 -5.37 -17.16 20.14
N LYS A 29 -4.22 -17.09 20.82
CA LYS A 29 -3.80 -18.13 21.77
C LYS A 29 -4.71 -18.14 22.99
N ALA A 30 -4.94 -16.98 23.60
CA ALA A 30 -5.83 -16.83 24.75
C ALA A 30 -7.28 -17.29 24.44
N LEU A 31 -7.81 -16.93 23.26
CA LEU A 31 -9.11 -17.43 22.77
C LEU A 31 -9.15 -18.97 22.69
N LYS A 32 -8.07 -19.61 22.22
CA LYS A 32 -8.01 -21.07 22.10
C LYS A 32 -7.95 -21.77 23.44
N ASP A 33 -7.21 -21.20 24.39
CA ASP A 33 -7.11 -21.73 25.74
C ASP A 33 -8.49 -21.69 26.42
N LEU A 34 -9.20 -20.55 26.32
CA LEU A 34 -10.54 -20.37 26.89
C LEU A 34 -11.61 -21.24 26.19
N ILE A 35 -11.51 -21.42 24.86
CA ILE A 35 -12.37 -22.37 24.11
C ILE A 35 -12.15 -23.81 24.58
N ASN A 36 -10.91 -24.20 24.89
CA ASN A 36 -10.59 -25.55 25.37
C ASN A 36 -11.11 -25.76 26.80
N ASP A 37 -11.02 -24.77 27.67
CA ASP A 37 -11.50 -24.85 29.05
C ASP A 37 -13.03 -24.97 29.12
N LEU A 38 -13.75 -24.25 28.25
CA LEU A 38 -15.21 -24.34 28.17
C LEU A 38 -15.70 -25.60 27.45
N LYS A 39 -14.81 -26.40 26.88
CA LYS A 39 -15.15 -27.58 26.08
C LYS A 39 -15.68 -28.71 26.97
N GLY A 40 -16.97 -28.97 26.88
CA GLY A 40 -17.65 -30.04 27.64
C GLY A 40 -18.58 -29.53 28.75
N ASN A 41 -18.63 -28.22 28.99
CA ASN A 41 -19.63 -27.63 29.89
C ASN A 41 -21.03 -27.71 29.25
N THR A 42 -22.02 -28.17 30.03
CA THR A 42 -23.39 -28.41 29.56
C THR A 42 -24.34 -27.24 29.83
N SER A 43 -23.92 -26.24 30.59
CA SER A 43 -24.76 -25.07 30.89
C SER A 43 -25.03 -24.22 29.64
N ASP A 44 -26.24 -23.65 29.55
CA ASP A 44 -26.63 -22.81 28.42
C ASP A 44 -25.77 -21.54 28.31
N SER A 45 -25.29 -21.00 29.44
CA SER A 45 -24.37 -19.86 29.47
C SER A 45 -23.04 -20.21 28.83
N ALA A 46 -22.40 -21.31 29.27
CA ALA A 46 -21.10 -21.73 28.74
C ALA A 46 -21.16 -22.07 27.24
N ARG A 47 -22.30 -22.62 26.76
CA ARG A 47 -22.50 -22.89 25.32
C ARG A 47 -22.58 -21.61 24.49
N ARG A 48 -23.21 -20.55 25.00
CA ARG A 48 -23.31 -19.25 24.31
C ARG A 48 -21.94 -18.56 24.26
N GLU A 49 -21.24 -18.56 25.38
CA GLU A 49 -19.89 -18.00 25.50
C GLU A 49 -18.89 -18.72 24.58
N LEU A 50 -18.87 -20.07 24.61
CA LEU A 50 -18.06 -20.88 23.72
C LEU A 50 -18.34 -20.56 22.25
N LYS A 51 -19.60 -20.35 21.87
CA LYS A 51 -19.97 -19.96 20.50
C LYS A 51 -19.42 -18.58 20.14
N ASN A 52 -19.49 -17.60 21.04
CA ASN A 52 -18.97 -16.26 20.81
C ASN A 52 -17.44 -16.27 20.62
N LEU A 53 -16.72 -16.98 21.49
CA LEU A 53 -15.26 -17.12 21.40
C LEU A 53 -14.84 -17.83 20.11
N GLN A 54 -15.57 -18.87 19.71
CA GLN A 54 -15.34 -19.55 18.44
C GLN A 54 -15.59 -18.64 17.23
N VAL A 55 -16.54 -17.71 17.31
CA VAL A 55 -16.76 -16.72 16.24
C VAL A 55 -15.57 -15.78 16.14
N GLN A 56 -15.07 -15.26 17.26
CA GLN A 56 -13.91 -14.37 17.28
C GLN A 56 -12.63 -15.07 16.80
N GLU A 57 -12.36 -16.31 17.25
CA GLU A 57 -11.21 -17.11 16.80
C GLU A 57 -11.28 -17.40 15.28
N LYS A 58 -12.47 -17.71 14.76
CA LYS A 58 -12.71 -17.89 13.32
C LYS A 58 -12.52 -16.60 12.53
N GLN A 59 -12.95 -15.46 13.06
CA GLN A 59 -12.78 -14.17 12.39
C GLN A 59 -11.30 -13.79 12.31
N ILE A 60 -10.54 -13.91 13.41
CA ILE A 60 -9.10 -13.63 13.43
C ILE A 60 -8.35 -14.58 12.49
N THR A 61 -8.63 -15.89 12.54
CA THR A 61 -7.99 -16.87 11.63
C THR A 61 -8.30 -16.59 10.15
N ALA A 62 -9.53 -16.22 9.81
CA ALA A 62 -9.91 -15.85 8.46
C ALA A 62 -9.18 -14.59 7.98
N LEU A 63 -9.03 -13.59 8.84
CA LEU A 63 -8.27 -12.37 8.51
C LEU A 63 -6.77 -12.65 8.35
N GLU A 64 -6.16 -13.45 9.22
CA GLU A 64 -4.75 -13.85 9.10
C GLU A 64 -4.47 -14.58 7.79
N THR A 65 -5.33 -15.54 7.44
CA THR A 65 -5.18 -16.29 6.19
C THR A 65 -5.32 -15.37 4.99
N ARG A 66 -6.28 -14.43 5.00
CA ARG A 66 -6.43 -13.40 3.96
C ARG A 66 -5.22 -12.48 3.84
N ILE A 67 -4.68 -12.01 4.96
CA ILE A 67 -3.47 -11.16 4.95
C ILE A 67 -2.29 -11.94 4.38
N LYS A 68 -2.13 -13.20 4.76
CA LYS A 68 -1.07 -14.07 4.24
C LYS A 68 -1.20 -14.26 2.72
N THR A 69 -2.40 -14.58 2.23
CA THR A 69 -2.63 -14.76 0.79
C THR A 69 -2.42 -13.47 0.01
N SER A 70 -2.93 -12.33 0.51
CA SER A 70 -2.69 -11.01 -0.09
C SER A 70 -1.20 -10.65 -0.11
N LYS A 71 -0.44 -10.94 0.95
CA LYS A 71 1.01 -10.69 0.98
C LYS A 71 1.76 -11.53 -0.03
N THR A 72 1.40 -12.80 -0.19
CA THR A 72 2.00 -13.67 -1.22
C THR A 72 1.67 -13.20 -2.63
N ALA A 73 0.42 -12.76 -2.86
CA ALA A 73 0.00 -12.21 -4.15
C ALA A 73 0.72 -10.89 -4.46
N LEU A 74 0.83 -9.99 -3.48
CA LEU A 74 1.57 -8.74 -3.63
C LEU A 74 3.03 -9.00 -3.99
N LYS A 75 3.70 -9.92 -3.30
CA LYS A 75 5.08 -10.28 -3.62
C LYS A 75 5.20 -10.80 -5.06
N ALA A 76 4.32 -11.71 -5.47
CA ALA A 76 4.32 -12.24 -6.83
C ALA A 76 4.11 -11.13 -7.88
N LEU A 77 3.18 -10.20 -7.65
CA LEU A 77 2.93 -9.06 -8.53
C LEU A 77 4.10 -8.08 -8.58
N VAL A 78 4.77 -7.83 -7.44
CA VAL A 78 5.98 -6.97 -7.38
C VAL A 78 7.12 -7.61 -8.18
N ASP A 79 7.34 -8.91 -8.02
CA ASP A 79 8.37 -9.65 -8.76
C ASP A 79 8.06 -9.65 -10.27
N GLU A 80 6.79 -9.85 -10.65
CA GLU A 80 6.34 -9.78 -12.04
C GLU A 80 6.50 -8.38 -12.64
N LEU A 81 6.14 -7.34 -11.90
CA LEU A 81 6.31 -5.95 -12.33
C LEU A 81 7.80 -5.60 -12.51
N GLY A 82 8.66 -6.05 -11.59
CA GLY A 82 10.10 -5.88 -11.70
C GLY A 82 10.65 -6.51 -12.98
N LEU A 83 10.21 -7.73 -13.30
CA LEU A 83 10.58 -8.42 -14.54
C LEU A 83 10.04 -7.70 -15.79
N LYS A 84 8.80 -7.22 -15.78
CA LYS A 84 8.23 -6.41 -16.87
C LYS A 84 9.04 -5.15 -17.15
N ILE A 85 9.45 -4.43 -16.10
CA ILE A 85 10.28 -3.22 -16.23
C ILE A 85 11.64 -3.56 -16.86
N GLN A 86 12.28 -4.64 -16.40
CA GLN A 86 13.57 -5.05 -16.96
C GLN A 86 13.45 -5.46 -18.43
N LEU A 87 12.39 -6.21 -18.80
CA LEU A 87 12.12 -6.59 -20.18
C LEU A 87 11.82 -5.37 -21.07
N LYS A 88 11.08 -4.39 -20.57
CA LYS A 88 10.84 -3.13 -21.31
C LYS A 88 12.17 -2.39 -21.54
N ARG A 89 13.06 -2.37 -20.55
CA ARG A 89 14.34 -1.65 -20.62
C ARG A 89 15.40 -2.34 -21.48
N LEU A 90 15.59 -3.64 -21.31
CA LEU A 90 16.71 -4.41 -21.90
C LEU A 90 16.28 -5.28 -23.09
N GLY A 91 14.97 -5.42 -23.33
CA GLY A 91 14.43 -6.38 -24.28
C GLY A 91 14.47 -7.83 -23.76
N GLY A 92 14.05 -8.76 -24.62
CA GLY A 92 13.96 -10.18 -24.29
C GLY A 92 15.22 -11.00 -24.56
N GLU A 93 16.16 -10.52 -25.37
CA GLU A 93 17.28 -11.34 -25.84
C GLU A 93 18.18 -11.83 -24.71
N GLY A 94 18.62 -10.92 -23.82
CA GLY A 94 19.48 -11.29 -22.68
C GLY A 94 18.81 -12.29 -21.71
N PHE A 95 17.49 -12.19 -21.53
CA PHE A 95 16.72 -13.09 -20.67
C PHE A 95 16.58 -14.50 -21.26
N LYS A 96 16.62 -14.60 -22.59
CA LYS A 96 16.49 -15.86 -23.32
C LYS A 96 17.83 -16.53 -23.61
N ALA A 97 18.91 -15.76 -23.73
CA ALA A 97 20.22 -16.24 -24.13
C ALA A 97 20.70 -17.45 -23.31
N GLU A 98 20.61 -17.37 -21.99
CA GLU A 98 21.00 -18.48 -21.10
C GLU A 98 20.15 -19.74 -21.34
N SER A 99 18.83 -19.58 -21.47
CA SER A 99 17.92 -20.71 -21.69
C SER A 99 18.13 -21.34 -23.07
N GLN A 100 18.40 -20.52 -24.10
CA GLN A 100 18.75 -21.00 -25.44
C GLN A 100 20.07 -21.77 -25.46
N GLU A 101 21.08 -21.30 -24.71
CA GLU A 101 22.36 -21.99 -24.64
C GLU A 101 22.25 -23.34 -23.90
N LEU A 102 21.49 -23.39 -22.80
CA LEU A 102 21.19 -24.65 -22.13
C LEU A 102 20.42 -25.63 -23.03
N ILE A 103 19.47 -25.14 -23.84
CA ILE A 103 18.78 -25.98 -24.83
C ILE A 103 19.77 -26.55 -25.85
N ARG A 104 20.70 -25.74 -26.37
CA ARG A 104 21.74 -26.23 -27.30
C ARG A 104 22.60 -27.33 -26.68
N GLN A 105 22.99 -27.18 -25.42
CA GLN A 105 23.76 -28.20 -24.70
C GLN A 105 22.95 -29.49 -24.54
N VAL A 106 21.68 -29.38 -24.15
CA VAL A 106 20.76 -30.52 -24.03
C VAL A 106 20.57 -31.21 -25.37
N GLU A 107 20.40 -30.48 -26.47
CA GLU A 107 20.29 -31.02 -27.82
C GLU A 107 21.56 -31.74 -28.27
N GLY A 108 22.73 -31.18 -27.97
CA GLY A 108 24.02 -31.84 -28.24
C GLY A 108 24.18 -33.14 -27.45
N GLN A 109 23.76 -33.16 -26.18
CA GLN A 109 23.77 -34.38 -25.36
C GLN A 109 22.79 -35.43 -25.91
N LEU A 110 21.57 -35.02 -26.28
CA LEU A 110 20.57 -35.91 -26.87
C LEU A 110 21.06 -36.55 -28.18
N ALA A 111 21.80 -35.82 -29.01
CA ALA A 111 22.37 -36.35 -30.25
C ALA A 111 23.44 -37.43 -30.03
N SER A 112 24.09 -37.45 -28.86
CA SER A 112 25.13 -38.43 -28.50
C SER A 112 24.61 -39.70 -27.82
N LEU A 113 23.33 -39.76 -27.47
CA LEU A 113 22.72 -40.85 -26.70
C LEU A 113 22.01 -41.85 -27.62
N ASP A 114 22.11 -43.14 -27.29
CA ASP A 114 21.44 -44.21 -28.05
C ASP A 114 20.02 -44.47 -27.51
N PRO A 115 18.95 -44.29 -28.33
CA PRO A 115 17.57 -44.59 -27.94
C PRO A 115 17.30 -46.05 -27.55
N HIS A 116 18.15 -47.00 -27.98
CA HIS A 116 18.01 -48.42 -27.72
C HIS A 116 18.70 -48.89 -26.45
N ASN A 117 19.61 -48.07 -25.88
CA ASN A 117 20.23 -48.34 -24.59
C ASN A 117 19.28 -47.94 -23.43
N LYS A 118 19.10 -48.86 -22.47
CA LYS A 118 18.19 -48.68 -21.32
C LYS A 118 18.57 -47.51 -20.40
N ASP A 119 19.87 -47.24 -20.23
CA ASP A 119 20.36 -46.15 -19.39
C ASP A 119 20.27 -44.81 -20.11
N ASP A 120 20.54 -44.79 -21.41
CA ASP A 120 20.42 -43.60 -22.24
C ASP A 120 18.96 -43.20 -22.45
N LYS A 121 18.03 -44.16 -22.54
CA LYS A 121 16.58 -43.88 -22.59
C LYS A 121 16.09 -43.10 -21.36
N LYS A 122 16.64 -43.39 -20.17
CA LYS A 122 16.32 -42.63 -18.95
C LYS A 122 16.86 -41.20 -19.05
N LYS A 123 18.10 -41.02 -19.51
CA LYS A 123 18.73 -39.71 -19.70
C LYS A 123 17.97 -38.88 -20.74
N ILE A 124 17.60 -39.47 -21.88
CA ILE A 124 16.79 -38.82 -22.92
C ILE A 124 15.46 -38.32 -22.33
N SER A 125 14.81 -39.13 -21.50
CA SER A 125 13.55 -38.72 -20.86
C SER A 125 13.71 -37.55 -19.88
N ALA A 126 14.84 -37.50 -19.15
CA ALA A 126 15.14 -36.40 -18.24
C ALA A 126 15.49 -35.13 -19.02
N LEU A 127 16.41 -35.23 -19.98
CA LEU A 127 16.83 -34.12 -20.84
C LEU A 127 15.66 -33.51 -21.64
N ASN A 128 14.71 -34.32 -22.11
CA ASN A 128 13.50 -33.80 -22.76
C ASN A 128 12.58 -33.04 -21.80
N LYS A 129 12.50 -33.45 -20.52
CA LYS A 129 11.76 -32.69 -19.50
C LYS A 129 12.44 -31.35 -19.22
N ASP A 130 13.76 -31.34 -19.10
CA ASP A 130 14.53 -30.12 -18.88
C ASP A 130 14.39 -29.17 -20.06
N LYS A 131 14.50 -29.67 -21.30
CA LYS A 131 14.24 -28.89 -22.52
C LYS A 131 12.83 -28.28 -22.53
N SER A 132 11.80 -29.07 -22.22
CA SER A 132 10.42 -28.57 -22.14
C SER A 132 10.24 -27.47 -21.08
N ALA A 133 10.93 -27.58 -19.94
CA ALA A 133 10.90 -26.55 -18.91
C ALA A 133 11.60 -25.25 -19.38
N LEU A 134 12.72 -25.37 -20.11
CA LEU A 134 13.42 -24.22 -20.70
C LEU A 134 12.58 -23.55 -21.80
N ASP A 135 11.94 -24.33 -22.67
CA ASP A 135 11.03 -23.82 -23.71
C ASP A 135 9.83 -23.08 -23.09
N ALA A 136 9.29 -23.59 -21.98
CA ALA A 136 8.23 -22.90 -21.23
C ALA A 136 8.73 -21.57 -20.63
N ARG A 137 9.97 -21.51 -20.14
CA ARG A 137 10.59 -20.26 -19.64
C ARG A 137 10.79 -19.23 -20.76
N LEU A 138 11.23 -19.66 -21.94
CA LEU A 138 11.35 -18.81 -23.13
C LEU A 138 9.97 -18.26 -23.53
N SER A 139 8.97 -19.14 -23.66
CA SER A 139 7.60 -18.78 -24.02
C SER A 139 6.96 -17.81 -23.03
N ARG A 140 7.21 -18.00 -21.73
CA ARG A 140 6.77 -17.05 -20.69
C ARG A 140 7.40 -15.68 -20.88
N THR A 141 8.70 -15.64 -21.18
CA THR A 141 9.42 -14.38 -21.40
C THR A 141 8.87 -13.64 -22.62
N ASP A 142 8.60 -14.37 -23.71
CA ASP A 142 7.95 -13.84 -24.91
C ASP A 142 6.54 -13.30 -24.64
N HIS A 143 5.72 -14.08 -23.95
CA HIS A 143 4.38 -13.66 -23.58
C HIS A 143 4.40 -12.35 -22.78
N ILE A 144 5.30 -12.25 -21.78
CA ILE A 144 5.41 -11.04 -20.97
C ILE A 144 5.89 -9.87 -21.83
N LEU A 145 6.93 -10.05 -22.66
CA LEU A 145 7.44 -9.01 -23.55
C LEU A 145 6.37 -8.51 -24.53
N ASN A 146 5.53 -9.40 -25.07
CA ASN A 146 4.44 -9.04 -25.97
C ASN A 146 3.33 -8.30 -25.23
N SER A 147 2.97 -8.74 -24.01
CA SER A 147 1.95 -8.08 -23.19
C SER A 147 2.31 -6.65 -22.76
N ILE A 148 3.60 -6.31 -22.72
CA ILE A 148 4.09 -4.95 -22.43
C ILE A 148 4.36 -4.12 -23.69
N GLY A 149 4.02 -4.65 -24.88
CA GLY A 149 4.20 -3.96 -26.15
C GLY A 149 5.65 -3.94 -26.66
N GLY A 150 6.46 -4.94 -26.29
CA GLY A 150 7.85 -5.05 -26.73
C GLY A 150 8.83 -4.23 -25.90
N ALA A 151 10.08 -4.18 -26.35
CA ALA A 151 11.14 -3.36 -25.76
C ALA A 151 10.84 -1.86 -25.94
N LEU A 152 11.44 -1.02 -25.10
CA LEU A 152 11.33 0.43 -25.19
C LEU A 152 11.96 0.92 -26.50
N THR A 153 11.19 1.62 -27.32
CA THR A 153 11.71 2.23 -28.55
C THR A 153 12.44 3.54 -28.26
N GLU A 154 13.27 4.00 -29.18
CA GLU A 154 13.98 5.28 -29.01
C GLU A 154 13.01 6.46 -28.89
N GLU A 155 11.92 6.44 -29.65
CA GLU A 155 10.88 7.49 -29.60
C GLU A 155 10.16 7.51 -28.26
N GLU A 156 9.74 6.34 -27.76
CA GLU A 156 9.13 6.20 -26.43
C GLU A 156 10.10 6.67 -25.34
N ALA A 157 11.37 6.28 -25.42
CA ALA A 157 12.40 6.70 -24.47
C ALA A 157 12.57 8.24 -24.48
N ARG A 158 12.64 8.85 -25.67
CA ARG A 158 12.77 10.31 -25.81
C ARG A 158 11.59 11.03 -25.18
N GLN A 159 10.37 10.58 -25.45
CA GLN A 159 9.16 11.17 -24.88
C GLN A 159 9.15 11.07 -23.35
N LEU A 160 9.49 9.90 -22.79
CA LEU A 160 9.55 9.69 -21.35
C LEU A 160 10.63 10.54 -20.68
N ILE A 161 11.79 10.71 -21.32
CA ILE A 161 12.87 11.55 -20.79
C ILE A 161 12.41 13.02 -20.74
N LEU A 162 11.79 13.52 -21.81
CA LEU A 162 11.28 14.89 -21.86
C LEU A 162 10.17 15.11 -20.84
N GLN A 163 9.25 14.16 -20.72
CA GLN A 163 8.19 14.21 -19.71
C GLN A 163 8.78 14.25 -18.29
N LYS A 164 9.73 13.36 -17.98
CA LYS A 164 10.38 13.37 -16.66
C LYS A 164 11.08 14.69 -16.36
N LEU A 165 11.75 15.28 -17.35
CA LEU A 165 12.41 16.57 -17.19
C LEU A 165 11.38 17.68 -16.94
N TYR A 166 10.26 17.66 -17.66
CA TYR A 166 9.15 18.59 -17.47
C TYR A 166 8.54 18.45 -16.07
N ASP A 167 8.22 17.22 -15.64
CA ASP A 167 7.60 16.96 -14.33
C ASP A 167 8.49 17.48 -13.19
N VAL A 168 9.81 17.22 -13.25
CA VAL A 168 10.76 17.73 -12.26
C VAL A 168 10.80 19.26 -12.25
N ALA A 169 10.88 19.90 -13.42
CA ALA A 169 10.87 21.35 -13.50
C ALA A 169 9.56 21.96 -12.98
N HIS A 170 8.43 21.31 -13.29
CA HIS A 170 7.10 21.72 -12.87
C HIS A 170 6.93 21.61 -11.35
N ASP A 171 7.37 20.50 -10.75
CA ASP A 171 7.31 20.27 -9.31
C ASP A 171 8.17 21.28 -8.54
N GLU A 172 9.39 21.56 -9.03
CA GLU A 172 10.26 22.57 -8.44
C GLU A 172 9.63 23.97 -8.53
N LEU A 173 9.09 24.34 -9.69
CA LEU A 173 8.39 25.62 -9.87
C LEU A 173 7.19 25.73 -8.91
N ASN A 174 6.37 24.68 -8.81
CA ASN A 174 5.23 24.65 -7.90
C ASN A 174 5.66 24.75 -6.44
N ARG A 175 6.80 24.15 -6.05
CA ARG A 175 7.33 24.28 -4.70
C ARG A 175 7.63 25.74 -4.37
N TYR A 176 8.35 26.44 -5.25
CA TYR A 176 8.67 27.85 -5.05
C TYR A 176 7.42 28.74 -5.07
N LEU A 177 6.54 28.53 -6.06
CA LEU A 177 5.29 29.30 -6.17
C LEU A 177 4.41 29.14 -4.92
N ASN A 178 4.29 27.92 -4.40
CA ASN A 178 3.50 27.67 -3.19
C ASN A 178 4.13 28.27 -1.94
N ALA A 179 5.46 28.32 -1.86
CA ALA A 179 6.15 29.01 -0.76
C ALA A 179 5.85 30.52 -0.78
N GLU A 180 5.98 31.17 -1.94
CA GLU A 180 5.67 32.59 -2.11
C GLU A 180 4.19 32.89 -1.85
N LYS A 181 3.28 32.04 -2.35
CA LYS A 181 1.84 32.16 -2.09
C LYS A 181 1.53 32.15 -0.59
N ARG A 182 2.15 31.24 0.18
CA ARG A 182 1.98 31.21 1.64
C ARG A 182 2.51 32.49 2.29
N GLY A 183 3.66 33.01 1.83
CA GLY A 183 4.20 34.28 2.30
C GLY A 183 3.24 35.46 2.06
N LEU A 184 2.66 35.56 0.87
CA LEU A 184 1.67 36.60 0.54
C LEU A 184 0.40 36.50 1.39
N ILE A 185 -0.12 35.28 1.59
CA ILE A 185 -1.27 35.05 2.46
C ILE A 185 -0.95 35.51 3.88
N GLN A 186 0.20 35.14 4.41
CA GLN A 186 0.61 35.54 5.76
C GLN A 186 0.74 37.06 5.91
N ILE A 187 1.28 37.75 4.90
CA ILE A 187 1.33 39.22 4.92
C ILE A 187 -0.09 39.80 4.96
N ALA A 188 -1.00 39.30 4.11
CA ALA A 188 -2.38 39.77 4.08
C ALA A 188 -3.11 39.51 5.41
N GLU A 189 -2.93 38.33 6.01
CA GLU A 189 -3.45 37.96 7.33
C GLU A 189 -2.91 38.91 8.41
N ASN A 190 -1.60 39.18 8.42
CA ASN A 190 -1.01 40.11 9.38
C ASN A 190 -1.58 41.54 9.26
N LEU A 191 -1.82 42.03 8.04
CA LEU A 191 -2.46 43.33 7.82
C LEU A 191 -3.91 43.32 8.29
N TRP A 192 -4.64 42.25 8.01
CA TRP A 192 -6.01 42.09 8.47
C TRP A 192 -6.09 42.10 9.99
N ASP A 193 -5.29 41.29 10.67
CA ASP A 193 -5.27 41.23 12.14
C ASP A 193 -4.92 42.59 12.76
N LYS A 194 -3.97 43.33 12.16
CA LYS A 194 -3.54 44.63 12.67
C LYS A 194 -4.60 45.73 12.51
N TYR A 195 -5.28 45.79 11.37
CA TYR A 195 -6.11 46.95 11.02
C TYR A 195 -7.61 46.67 11.03
N ALA A 196 -8.05 45.45 10.74
CA ALA A 196 -9.48 45.14 10.68
C ALA A 196 -10.12 45.13 12.09
N VAL A 197 -9.41 44.60 13.09
CA VAL A 197 -9.86 44.60 14.49
C VAL A 197 -9.82 46.02 15.05
N SER A 198 -8.69 46.71 14.91
CA SER A 198 -8.52 48.10 15.39
C SER A 198 -9.56 49.06 14.78
N SER A 199 -9.89 48.92 13.49
CA SER A 199 -10.94 49.75 12.87
C SER A 199 -12.32 49.51 13.47
N ARG A 200 -12.68 48.25 13.75
CA ARG A 200 -13.95 47.91 14.41
C ARG A 200 -14.01 48.41 15.84
N GLU A 201 -12.93 48.29 16.59
CA GLU A 201 -12.82 48.81 17.96
C GLU A 201 -12.96 50.34 17.97
N MET A 202 -12.24 51.05 17.08
CA MET A 202 -12.37 52.51 16.95
C MET A 202 -13.79 52.95 16.57
N GLU A 203 -14.46 52.24 15.66
CA GLU A 203 -15.84 52.57 15.28
C GLU A 203 -16.82 52.31 16.44
N HIS A 204 -16.55 51.30 17.27
CA HIS A 204 -17.32 51.03 18.47
C HIS A 204 -17.17 52.16 19.51
N GLU A 205 -15.93 52.54 19.85
CA GLU A 205 -15.65 53.66 20.75
C GLU A 205 -16.24 54.98 20.23
N ARG A 206 -16.16 55.22 18.92
CA ARG A 206 -16.80 56.37 18.26
C ARG A 206 -18.32 56.35 18.42
N SER A 207 -18.95 55.20 18.27
CA SER A 207 -20.40 55.06 18.42
C SER A 207 -20.85 55.30 19.86
N GLU A 208 -20.10 54.79 20.85
CA GLU A 208 -20.37 55.05 22.27
C GLU A 208 -20.22 56.53 22.63
N THR A 209 -19.14 57.16 22.19
CA THR A 209 -18.91 58.60 22.44
C THR A 209 -19.97 59.48 21.78
N LEU A 210 -20.43 59.14 20.57
CA LEU A 210 -21.56 59.81 19.92
C LEU A 210 -22.87 59.62 20.70
N ALA A 211 -23.15 58.42 21.21
CA ALA A 211 -24.35 58.17 22.00
C ALA A 211 -24.36 59.01 23.30
N VAL A 212 -23.20 59.14 23.95
CA VAL A 212 -23.04 60.01 25.13
C VAL A 212 -23.25 61.48 24.76
N LEU A 213 -22.64 61.95 23.66
CA LEU A 213 -22.82 63.31 23.17
C LEU A 213 -24.28 63.61 22.81
N ASP A 214 -24.95 62.71 22.11
CA ASP A 214 -26.38 62.82 21.79
C ASP A 214 -27.24 62.87 23.05
N GLY A 215 -26.86 62.13 24.10
CA GLY A 215 -27.47 62.21 25.43
C GLY A 215 -27.33 63.60 26.05
N PHE A 216 -26.13 64.18 26.02
CA PHE A 216 -25.92 65.56 26.49
C PHE A 216 -26.73 66.57 25.67
N LEU A 217 -26.71 66.46 24.34
CA LEU A 217 -27.43 67.36 23.43
C LEU A 217 -28.94 67.28 23.59
N ARG A 218 -29.51 66.10 23.87
CA ARG A 218 -30.92 65.97 24.28
C ARG A 218 -31.17 66.64 25.63
N GLY A 219 -30.27 66.47 26.60
CA GLY A 219 -30.39 67.09 27.92
C GLY A 219 -30.42 68.62 27.90
N VAL A 220 -29.73 69.25 26.94
CA VAL A 220 -29.78 70.71 26.71
C VAL A 220 -30.83 71.14 25.66
N GLY A 221 -31.65 70.22 25.16
CA GLY A 221 -32.77 70.50 24.24
C GLY A 221 -32.39 70.78 22.79
N TYR A 222 -31.16 70.45 22.37
CA TYR A 222 -30.67 70.64 21.00
C TYR A 222 -31.01 69.46 20.07
N LEU A 223 -31.32 68.29 20.64
CA LEU A 223 -31.85 67.13 19.93
C LEU A 223 -33.17 66.72 20.58
N ALA A 224 -34.10 66.19 19.77
CA ALA A 224 -35.38 65.65 20.25
C ALA A 224 -35.22 64.30 20.97
#